data_AF-F0JDX1-F1
#
_entry.id   AF-F0JDX1-F1
#
_cell.length_a   1.000
_cell.length_b   1.000
_cell.length_c   1.000
_cell.angle_alpha   90.00
_cell.angle_beta   90.00
_cell.angle_gamma   90.00
#
_symmetry.space_group_name_H-M   'P 1'
#
loop_
_entity.id
_entity.type
_entity.pdbx_description
1 polymer ?
#
loop_
_entity_poly.entity_id
_entity_poly.type
_entity_poly.pdbx_seq_one_letter_code
_entity_poly.pdbx_strand_id
1 'polypeptide(L)'
;MLPKLTPEQWAELHAQSFVATPQCWLSCRGGSCCNMNLVDDIAFNMLPTSGTTLIFMGDEYDYFKSRIEDMDLPAKEMRMDFGEDEDLRIVTAHCGLNGSCSESFPKPLLCKMYPFVPIVGLDGSLEGILSGSIYDWTYEAKGWTSFCPSMENNAFFLDQWTRLLNEIDILSHPYIIFHSQAIKVLYTDYVEHLRADKRLMELEGGRFWKSWELAYLTGKLFSMDSVKAKIKAVYRKIVHKETGAAGE
;
A
#
# COMPACT_ATOMS: atom_id res chain seq x y z
N MET A 1 -22.29 -7.08 4.36
CA MET A 1 -21.15 -7.53 3.52
C MET A 1 -20.62 -6.33 2.76
N LEU A 2 -19.30 -6.24 2.57
CA LEU A 2 -18.67 -5.16 1.79
C LEU A 2 -19.00 -5.36 0.29
N PRO A 3 -19.54 -4.35 -0.43
CA PRO A 3 -19.73 -4.44 -1.87
C PRO A 3 -18.40 -4.72 -2.58
N LYS A 4 -18.38 -5.71 -3.47
CA LYS A 4 -17.20 -6.07 -4.26
C LYS A 4 -17.26 -5.39 -5.64
N LEU A 5 -16.09 -5.11 -6.21
CA LEU A 5 -15.98 -4.60 -7.58
C LEU A 5 -16.27 -5.72 -8.59
N THR A 6 -17.00 -5.42 -9.66
CA THR A 6 -17.21 -6.36 -10.77
C THR A 6 -15.94 -6.49 -11.63
N PRO A 7 -15.83 -7.53 -12.47
CA PRO A 7 -14.71 -7.64 -13.42
C PRO A 7 -14.60 -6.44 -14.39
N GLU A 8 -15.71 -5.82 -14.78
CA GLU A 8 -15.74 -4.64 -15.66
C GLU A 8 -15.19 -3.42 -14.92
N GLN A 9 -15.59 -3.25 -13.66
CA GLN A 9 -15.09 -2.20 -12.78
C GLN A 9 -13.57 -2.35 -12.53
N TRP A 10 -13.09 -3.56 -12.27
CA TRP A 10 -11.64 -3.82 -12.19
C TRP A 10 -10.93 -3.49 -13.51
N ALA A 11 -11.50 -3.87 -14.65
CA ALA A 11 -10.93 -3.57 -15.96
C ALA A 11 -10.85 -2.05 -16.20
N GLU A 12 -11.90 -1.30 -15.87
CA GLU A 12 -11.93 0.15 -15.95
C GLU A 12 -10.82 0.77 -15.09
N LEU A 13 -10.73 0.36 -13.82
CA LEU A 13 -9.72 0.86 -12.88
C LEU A 13 -8.29 0.55 -13.34
N HIS A 14 -8.07 -0.64 -13.91
CA HIS A 14 -6.77 -1.03 -14.44
C HIS A 14 -6.43 -0.40 -15.80
N ALA A 15 -7.41 0.09 -16.55
CA ALA A 15 -7.18 0.88 -17.77
C ALA A 15 -6.73 2.32 -17.47
N GLN A 16 -7.03 2.85 -16.28
CA GLN A 16 -6.66 4.22 -15.92
C GLN A 16 -5.15 4.41 -15.81
N SER A 17 -4.66 5.54 -16.30
CA SER A 17 -3.32 6.02 -15.96
C SER A 17 -3.43 6.93 -14.74
N PHE A 18 -2.92 6.48 -13.59
CA PHE A 18 -2.84 7.31 -12.38
C PHE A 18 -1.63 8.27 -12.46
N VAL A 19 -1.18 8.80 -11.32
CA VAL A 19 -0.08 9.75 -11.25
C VAL A 19 1.25 9.08 -11.61
N ALA A 20 1.53 9.01 -12.90
CA ALA A 20 2.80 8.52 -13.43
C ALA A 20 3.79 9.69 -13.53
N THR A 21 4.81 9.69 -12.66
CA THR A 21 6.02 10.46 -12.95
C THR A 21 6.91 9.58 -13.86
N PRO A 22 7.26 10.03 -15.08
CA PRO A 22 8.09 9.23 -15.98
C PRO A 22 9.36 8.75 -15.28
N GLN A 23 9.63 7.44 -15.36
CA GLN A 23 10.82 6.83 -14.75
C GLN A 23 10.97 7.11 -13.25
N CYS A 24 9.89 7.36 -12.49
CA CYS A 24 9.99 7.53 -11.04
C CYS A 24 10.64 6.34 -10.33
N TRP A 25 10.49 5.15 -10.91
CA TRP A 25 11.16 3.95 -10.45
C TRP A 25 12.66 3.92 -10.73
N LEU A 26 13.24 4.88 -11.45
CA LEU A 26 14.69 5.02 -11.67
C LEU A 26 15.28 6.23 -10.93
N SER A 27 14.43 7.09 -10.35
CA SER A 27 14.87 8.38 -9.80
C SER A 27 15.36 8.30 -8.35
N CYS A 28 15.14 7.17 -7.66
CA CYS A 28 15.53 7.03 -6.27
C CYS A 28 17.05 6.76 -6.18
N ARG A 29 17.82 7.75 -5.71
CA ARG A 29 19.30 7.83 -5.57
C ARG A 29 20.08 6.49 -5.51
N GLY A 30 20.26 5.83 -6.65
CA GLY A 30 21.02 4.58 -6.78
C GLY A 30 20.18 3.30 -6.84
N GLY A 31 18.90 3.34 -6.44
CA GLY A 31 17.96 2.22 -6.48
C GLY A 31 16.78 2.37 -7.44
N SER A 32 15.86 1.40 -7.36
CA SER A 32 14.53 1.53 -7.98
C SER A 32 13.46 1.34 -6.93
N CYS A 33 12.23 1.81 -7.18
CA CYS A 33 11.07 1.47 -6.32
C CYS A 33 10.89 -0.05 -6.17
N CYS A 34 11.51 -0.83 -7.06
CA CYS A 34 11.51 -2.28 -7.05
C CYS A 34 12.82 -2.92 -6.55
N ASN A 35 13.81 -2.14 -6.12
CA ASN A 35 15.11 -2.64 -5.64
C ASN A 35 15.75 -1.67 -4.64
N MET A 36 15.47 -1.89 -3.36
CA MET A 36 15.98 -1.09 -2.23
C MET A 36 17.42 -1.44 -1.84
N ASN A 37 17.95 -2.56 -2.36
CA ASN A 37 19.27 -3.08 -1.99
C ASN A 37 20.43 -2.30 -2.63
N LEU A 38 20.11 -1.27 -3.39
CA LEU A 38 21.07 -0.34 -3.97
C LEU A 38 21.23 0.94 -3.14
N VAL A 39 20.54 1.03 -2.00
CA VAL A 39 20.73 2.10 -1.01
C VAL A 39 21.76 1.62 0.00
N ASP A 40 22.95 2.23 0.01
CA ASP A 40 24.14 1.77 0.74
C ASP A 40 23.92 1.50 2.26
N ASP A 41 22.94 2.15 2.86
CA ASP A 41 22.64 2.00 4.30
C ASP A 41 21.64 0.88 4.63
N ILE A 42 20.91 0.36 3.64
CA ILE A 42 19.88 -0.67 3.82
C ILE A 42 20.49 -2.06 3.68
N ALA A 43 20.92 -2.65 4.80
CA ALA A 43 21.53 -3.96 4.85
C ALA A 43 20.57 -5.04 5.40
N PHE A 44 19.60 -5.44 4.57
CA PHE A 44 18.70 -6.55 4.89
C PHE A 44 19.44 -7.91 4.83
N ASN A 45 19.16 -8.77 5.80
CA ASN A 45 19.74 -10.13 5.86
C ASN A 45 18.67 -11.22 5.69
N MET A 46 17.40 -10.91 5.93
CA MET A 46 16.28 -11.85 5.95
C MET A 46 15.25 -11.54 4.87
N LEU A 47 15.05 -10.27 4.53
CA LEU A 47 14.19 -9.86 3.43
C LEU A 47 14.90 -10.12 2.08
N PRO A 48 14.17 -10.53 1.03
CA PRO A 48 14.75 -10.75 -0.29
C PRO A 48 15.49 -9.51 -0.81
N THR A 49 16.71 -9.73 -1.30
CA THR A 49 17.61 -8.66 -1.76
C THR A 49 17.60 -8.45 -3.28
N SER A 50 16.74 -9.15 -4.01
CA SER A 50 16.52 -8.97 -5.44
C SER A 50 15.03 -8.84 -5.70
N GLY A 51 14.64 -7.94 -6.60
CA GLY A 51 13.25 -7.65 -6.95
C GLY A 51 12.43 -7.02 -5.83
N THR A 52 11.11 -6.97 -6.03
CA THR A 52 10.15 -6.37 -5.10
C THR A 52 9.00 -7.30 -4.78
N THR A 53 8.17 -6.90 -3.82
CA THR A 53 6.93 -7.57 -3.49
C THR A 53 5.77 -6.76 -4.06
N LEU A 54 5.02 -7.37 -4.97
CA LEU A 54 3.73 -6.86 -5.41
C LEU A 54 2.71 -7.14 -4.34
N ILE A 55 1.85 -6.16 -4.07
CA ILE A 55 0.77 -6.26 -3.11
C ILE A 55 -0.52 -6.04 -3.88
N PHE A 56 -1.37 -7.06 -3.89
CA PHE A 56 -2.69 -7.04 -4.48
C PHE A 56 -3.75 -7.05 -3.38
N MET A 57 -4.86 -6.37 -3.64
CA MET A 57 -6.09 -6.65 -2.91
C MET A 57 -6.58 -8.06 -3.28
N GLY A 58 -7.27 -8.75 -2.37
CA GLY A 58 -7.74 -10.11 -2.62
C GLY A 58 -8.52 -10.27 -3.92
N ASP A 59 -9.58 -9.47 -4.08
CA ASP A 59 -10.45 -9.50 -5.27
C ASP A 59 -9.72 -9.04 -6.56
N GLU A 60 -8.75 -8.14 -6.43
CA GLU A 60 -7.91 -7.68 -7.53
C GLU A 60 -7.02 -8.81 -8.06
N TYR A 61 -6.42 -9.58 -7.16
CA TYR A 61 -5.62 -10.74 -7.53
C TYR A 61 -6.46 -11.79 -8.25
N ASP A 62 -7.68 -12.06 -7.75
CA ASP A 62 -8.61 -13.01 -8.38
C ASP A 62 -9.04 -12.54 -9.78
N TYR A 63 -9.27 -11.23 -9.95
CA TYR A 63 -9.53 -10.62 -11.25
C TYR A 63 -8.40 -10.93 -12.24
N PHE A 64 -7.13 -10.70 -11.86
CA PHE A 64 -5.99 -10.99 -12.74
C PHE A 64 -5.81 -12.49 -13.01
N LYS A 65 -5.91 -13.32 -11.97
CA LYS A 65 -5.75 -14.78 -12.08
C LYS A 65 -6.76 -15.40 -13.04
N SER A 66 -7.97 -14.86 -13.12
CA SER A 66 -9.02 -15.34 -14.04
C SER A 66 -8.81 -14.93 -15.51
N ARG A 67 -7.93 -13.95 -15.79
CA ARG A 67 -7.78 -13.32 -17.12
C ARG A 67 -6.39 -13.48 -17.72
N ILE A 68 -5.39 -13.80 -16.91
CA ILE A 68 -4.00 -13.97 -17.35
C ILE A 68 -3.67 -15.44 -17.18
N GLU A 69 -3.77 -16.18 -18.28
CA GLU A 69 -3.60 -17.65 -18.36
C GLU A 69 -2.27 -18.12 -17.74
N ASP A 70 -1.24 -17.27 -17.76
CA ASP A 70 0.12 -17.54 -17.28
C ASP A 70 0.59 -16.57 -16.19
N MET A 71 -0.27 -16.17 -15.25
CA MET A 71 0.21 -15.47 -14.05
C MET A 71 0.93 -16.47 -13.12
N ASP A 72 2.07 -17.00 -13.57
CA ASP A 72 2.96 -17.90 -12.84
C ASP A 72 3.86 -17.09 -11.89
N LEU A 73 3.22 -16.36 -11.00
CA LEU A 73 3.87 -15.66 -9.90
C LEU A 73 3.59 -16.45 -8.63
N PRO A 74 4.60 -17.04 -7.97
CA PRO A 74 4.45 -17.66 -6.67
C PRO A 74 3.87 -16.65 -5.68
N ALA A 75 2.58 -16.78 -5.40
CA ALA A 75 1.83 -15.84 -4.60
C ALA A 75 1.63 -16.39 -3.19
N LYS A 76 1.72 -15.52 -2.19
CA LYS A 76 1.42 -15.81 -0.79
C LYS A 76 0.24 -14.97 -0.36
N GLU A 77 -0.75 -15.63 0.21
CA GLU A 77 -1.95 -15.00 0.72
C GLU A 77 -1.83 -14.76 2.23
N MET A 78 -2.22 -13.56 2.66
CA MET A 78 -2.38 -13.19 4.05
C MET A 78 -3.83 -12.78 4.28
N ARG A 79 -4.42 -13.32 5.35
CA ARG A 79 -5.78 -12.98 5.78
C ARG A 79 -5.75 -12.43 7.18
N MET A 80 -6.37 -11.28 7.38
CA MET A 80 -6.62 -10.73 8.70
C MET A 80 -8.08 -10.92 9.05
N ASP A 81 -8.36 -11.95 9.85
CA ASP A 81 -9.66 -12.11 10.49
C ASP A 81 -9.81 -11.09 11.62
N PHE A 82 -10.85 -10.27 11.51
CA PHE A 82 -11.27 -9.28 12.50
C PHE A 82 -12.70 -9.55 13.04
N GLY A 83 -13.24 -10.75 12.83
CA GLY A 83 -14.50 -11.24 13.40
C GLY A 83 -15.74 -10.59 12.81
N GLU A 84 -15.77 -10.49 11.48
CA GLU A 84 -16.90 -10.05 10.64
C GLU A 84 -17.09 -11.06 9.50
N ASP A 85 -18.12 -10.88 8.67
CA ASP A 85 -18.41 -11.78 7.53
C ASP A 85 -17.35 -11.75 6.43
N GLU A 86 -16.41 -10.80 6.49
CA GLU A 86 -15.32 -10.62 5.53
C GLU A 86 -13.98 -10.50 6.29
N ASP A 87 -12.90 -10.93 5.65
CA ASP A 87 -11.53 -10.70 6.11
C ASP A 87 -10.83 -9.61 5.26
N LEU A 88 -9.72 -9.07 5.77
CA LEU A 88 -8.82 -8.27 4.93
C LEU A 88 -7.83 -9.25 4.29
N ARG A 89 -8.08 -9.56 3.03
CA ARG A 89 -7.24 -10.43 2.22
C ARG A 89 -6.25 -9.62 1.39
N ILE A 90 -4.96 -9.90 1.60
CA ILE A 90 -3.85 -9.33 0.84
C ILE A 90 -3.10 -10.48 0.18
N VAL A 91 -2.87 -10.36 -1.12
CA VAL A 91 -2.04 -11.31 -1.86
C VAL A 91 -0.73 -10.65 -2.22
N THR A 92 0.37 -11.32 -1.91
CA THR A 92 1.71 -10.85 -2.22
C THR A 92 2.36 -11.75 -3.25
N ALA A 93 3.11 -11.18 -4.19
CA ALA A 93 3.84 -11.93 -5.19
C ALA A 93 5.22 -11.33 -5.42
N HIS A 94 6.21 -12.17 -5.70
CA HIS A 94 7.55 -11.68 -6.02
C HIS A 94 7.59 -11.12 -7.46
N CYS A 95 8.13 -9.91 -7.62
CA CYS A 95 8.39 -9.31 -8.93
C CYS A 95 9.90 -9.16 -9.16
N GLY A 96 10.41 -9.93 -10.12
CA GLY A 96 11.81 -9.90 -10.55
C GLY A 96 12.12 -8.86 -11.63
N LEU A 97 11.18 -7.99 -12.01
CA LEU A 97 11.37 -7.04 -13.11
C LEU A 97 12.37 -5.91 -12.76
N ASN A 98 12.70 -5.71 -11.48
CA ASN A 98 13.71 -4.73 -11.02
C ASN A 98 13.50 -3.31 -11.61
N GLY A 99 12.25 -2.87 -11.73
CA GLY A 99 11.91 -1.56 -12.30
C GLY A 99 11.77 -1.55 -13.83
N SER A 100 12.02 -2.65 -14.54
CA SER A 100 11.73 -2.80 -15.97
C SER A 100 10.24 -3.08 -16.23
N CYS A 101 9.39 -2.21 -15.69
CA CYS A 101 7.93 -2.37 -15.73
C CYS A 101 7.36 -1.92 -17.08
N SER A 102 7.52 -2.72 -18.13
CA SER A 102 6.84 -2.53 -19.42
C SER A 102 5.31 -2.61 -19.28
N GLU A 103 4.58 -2.17 -20.31
CA GLU A 103 3.11 -2.22 -20.36
C GLU A 103 2.55 -3.66 -20.33
N SER A 104 3.39 -4.66 -20.61
CA SER A 104 3.00 -6.07 -20.69
C SER A 104 2.82 -6.79 -19.34
N PHE A 105 3.03 -6.10 -18.21
CA PHE A 105 2.90 -6.71 -16.87
C PHE A 105 1.65 -6.18 -16.13
N PRO A 106 0.81 -7.06 -15.53
CA PRO A 106 -0.32 -6.64 -14.71
C PRO A 106 0.16 -5.97 -13.42
N LYS A 107 0.26 -4.64 -13.44
CA LYS A 107 0.65 -3.85 -12.27
C LYS A 107 -0.53 -3.82 -11.29
N PRO A 108 -0.33 -4.25 -10.02
CA PRO A 108 -1.33 -4.01 -8.99
C PRO A 108 -1.63 -2.51 -8.85
N LEU A 109 -2.84 -2.20 -8.41
CA LEU A 109 -3.32 -0.84 -8.22
C LEU A 109 -2.39 -0.04 -7.31
N LEU A 110 -1.95 -0.65 -6.20
CA LEU A 110 -1.00 -0.03 -5.28
C LEU A 110 0.31 0.37 -5.99
N CYS A 111 0.79 -0.47 -6.91
CA CYS A 111 1.98 -0.17 -7.71
C CYS A 111 1.72 0.98 -8.70
N LYS A 112 0.50 1.09 -9.26
CA LYS A 112 0.11 2.19 -10.15
C LYS A 112 -0.08 3.52 -9.40
N MET A 113 -0.35 3.47 -8.09
CA MET A 113 -0.52 4.65 -7.23
C MET A 113 0.80 5.21 -6.68
N TYR A 114 1.91 4.48 -6.75
CA TYR A 114 3.21 4.93 -6.26
C TYR A 114 3.64 6.29 -6.89
N PRO A 115 4.26 7.24 -6.15
CA PRO A 115 4.80 7.13 -4.79
C PRO A 115 3.83 7.37 -3.64
N PHE A 116 2.59 7.79 -3.91
CA PHE A 116 1.63 8.15 -2.87
C PHE A 116 0.27 7.52 -3.09
N VAL A 117 -0.25 6.85 -2.06
CA VAL A 117 -1.60 6.29 -2.05
C VAL A 117 -2.57 7.35 -1.55
N PRO A 118 -3.70 7.58 -2.25
CA PRO A 118 -4.75 8.46 -1.75
C PRO A 118 -5.48 7.79 -0.58
N ILE A 119 -5.72 8.55 0.47
CA ILE A 119 -6.55 8.14 1.59
C ILE A 119 -7.94 8.71 1.37
N VAL A 120 -8.82 7.84 0.88
CA VAL A 120 -10.21 8.18 0.59
C VAL A 120 -11.04 8.04 1.85
N GLY A 121 -11.76 9.10 2.21
CA GLY A 121 -12.67 9.16 3.35
C GLY A 121 -13.93 8.34 3.14
N LEU A 122 -14.70 8.16 4.21
CA LEU A 122 -15.95 7.38 4.16
C LEU A 122 -17.05 8.01 3.30
N ASP A 123 -16.89 9.29 2.95
CA ASP A 123 -17.76 10.04 2.04
C ASP A 123 -17.25 10.04 0.58
N GLY A 124 -16.10 9.41 0.30
CA GLY A 124 -15.47 9.43 -1.03
C GLY A 124 -14.51 10.61 -1.26
N SER A 125 -14.39 11.54 -0.31
CA SER A 125 -13.47 12.68 -0.44
C SER A 125 -12.02 12.29 -0.13
N LEU A 126 -11.06 13.08 -0.63
CA LEU A 126 -9.65 12.90 -0.28
C LEU A 126 -9.37 13.43 1.14
N GLU A 127 -8.99 12.55 2.07
CA GLU A 127 -8.52 12.95 3.40
C GLU A 127 -7.05 13.38 3.39
N GLY A 128 -6.27 12.82 2.47
CA GLY A 128 -4.85 13.09 2.33
C GLY A 128 -4.13 12.02 1.52
N ILE A 129 -2.81 12.08 1.50
CA ILE A 129 -1.96 11.10 0.80
C ILE A 129 -0.97 10.49 1.77
N LEU A 130 -0.64 9.21 1.60
CA LEU A 130 0.41 8.52 2.33
C LEU A 130 1.45 7.97 1.37
N SER A 131 2.72 7.95 1.79
CA SER A 131 3.78 7.31 1.02
C SER A 131 3.44 5.85 0.71
N GLY A 132 3.83 5.35 -0.45
CA GLY A 132 3.41 4.03 -0.95
C GLY A 132 4.23 2.85 -0.40
N SER A 133 5.26 3.10 0.41
CA SER A 133 6.12 2.04 0.97
C SER A 133 6.34 2.20 2.46
N ILE A 134 6.49 1.06 3.15
CA ILE A 134 6.84 1.04 4.57
C ILE A 134 8.24 1.65 4.83
N TYR A 135 9.13 1.60 3.85
CA TYR A 135 10.44 2.24 3.95
C TYR A 135 10.26 3.76 4.02
N ASP A 136 9.47 4.34 3.12
CA ASP A 136 9.17 5.77 3.14
C ASP A 136 8.47 6.19 4.45
N TRP A 137 7.57 5.37 4.99
CA TRP A 137 7.00 5.59 6.33
C TRP A 137 8.06 5.59 7.43
N THR A 138 9.08 4.76 7.29
CA THR A 138 10.21 4.67 8.24
C THR A 138 11.08 5.91 8.18
N TYR A 139 11.44 6.36 6.96
CA TYR A 139 12.19 7.61 6.75
C TYR A 139 11.42 8.80 7.35
N GLU A 140 10.12 8.90 7.07
CA GLU A 140 9.25 9.93 7.64
C GLU A 140 9.20 9.86 9.18
N ALA A 141 9.01 8.67 9.74
CA ALA A 141 8.96 8.47 11.19
C ALA A 141 10.28 8.88 11.87
N LYS A 142 11.42 8.62 11.21
CA LYS A 142 12.77 9.00 11.65
C LYS A 142 13.12 10.46 11.39
N GLY A 143 12.33 11.18 10.59
CA GLY A 143 12.67 12.55 10.15
C GLY A 143 13.87 12.60 9.21
N TRP A 144 14.16 11.49 8.53
CA TRP A 144 15.22 11.41 7.52
C TRP A 144 14.69 11.87 6.16
N THR A 145 15.58 12.42 5.32
CA THR A 145 15.26 12.66 3.91
C THR A 145 15.07 11.32 3.20
N SER A 146 13.94 11.15 2.49
CA SER A 146 13.73 9.94 1.71
C SER A 146 14.82 9.79 0.65
N PHE A 147 15.19 8.54 0.38
CA PHE A 147 16.10 8.18 -0.70
C PHE A 147 15.48 8.44 -2.09
N CYS A 148 14.14 8.56 -2.17
CA CYS A 148 13.44 8.86 -3.41
C CYS A 148 13.06 10.35 -3.51
N PRO A 149 13.65 11.13 -4.44
CA PRO A 149 13.39 12.57 -4.57
C PRO A 149 11.92 12.91 -4.87
N SER A 150 11.17 12.00 -5.50
CA SER A 150 9.74 12.20 -5.77
C SER A 150 8.92 12.41 -4.49
N MET A 151 9.42 11.98 -3.33
CA MET A 151 8.78 12.19 -2.02
C MET A 151 8.78 13.65 -1.57
N GLU A 152 9.60 14.51 -2.17
CA GLU A 152 9.65 15.95 -1.84
C GLU A 152 8.48 16.74 -2.48
N ASN A 153 7.78 16.14 -3.45
CA ASN A 153 6.74 16.79 -4.24
C ASN A 153 5.31 16.56 -3.72
N ASN A 154 5.12 16.46 -2.40
CA ASN A 154 3.81 16.17 -1.77
C ASN A 154 2.66 17.04 -2.30
N ALA A 155 2.88 18.35 -2.45
CA ALA A 155 1.85 19.28 -2.92
C ALA A 155 1.37 18.97 -4.34
N PHE A 156 2.28 18.57 -5.23
CA PHE A 156 1.93 18.15 -6.59
C PHE A 156 1.07 16.88 -6.57
N PHE A 157 1.47 15.86 -5.81
CA PHE A 157 0.70 14.61 -5.73
C PHE A 157 -0.67 14.81 -5.07
N LEU A 158 -0.76 15.68 -4.06
CA LEU A 158 -2.02 16.01 -3.42
C LEU A 158 -3.01 16.65 -4.40
N ASP A 159 -2.56 17.61 -5.20
CA ASP A 159 -3.36 18.24 -6.26
C ASP A 159 -3.82 17.23 -7.31
N GLN A 160 -2.89 16.40 -7.81
CA GLN A 160 -3.22 15.37 -8.81
C GLN A 160 -4.24 14.35 -8.28
N TRP A 161 -4.08 13.88 -7.04
CA TRP A 161 -5.04 12.95 -6.43
C TRP A 161 -6.39 13.58 -6.17
N THR A 162 -6.42 14.87 -5.79
CA THR A 162 -7.67 15.62 -5.65
C THR A 162 -8.43 15.67 -6.97
N ARG A 163 -7.73 15.94 -8.08
CA ARG A 163 -8.35 15.92 -9.42
C ARG A 163 -8.84 14.52 -9.80
N LEU A 164 -8.01 13.49 -9.67
CA LEU A 164 -8.33 12.13 -10.09
C LEU A 164 -9.54 11.55 -9.33
N LEU A 165 -9.68 11.83 -8.03
CA LEU A 165 -10.84 11.40 -7.25
C LEU A 165 -12.15 12.04 -7.69
N ASN A 166 -12.09 13.23 -8.29
CA ASN A 166 -13.27 13.89 -8.87
C ASN A 166 -13.59 13.40 -10.29
N GLU A 167 -12.62 12.78 -10.98
CA GLU A 167 -12.76 12.33 -12.38
C GLU A 167 -13.06 10.83 -12.49
N ILE A 168 -12.65 10.03 -11.49
CA ILE A 168 -12.70 8.57 -11.51
C ILE A 168 -13.59 8.09 -10.37
N ASP A 169 -14.90 8.02 -10.61
CA ASP A 169 -15.92 7.68 -9.62
C ASP A 169 -15.63 6.36 -8.89
N ILE A 170 -15.06 5.38 -9.59
CA ILE A 170 -14.73 4.05 -9.04
C ILE A 170 -13.70 4.11 -7.89
N LEU A 171 -12.91 5.19 -7.77
CA LEU A 171 -12.01 5.39 -6.63
C LEU A 171 -12.77 5.64 -5.32
N SER A 172 -14.03 6.07 -5.40
CA SER A 172 -14.94 6.26 -4.26
C SER A 172 -15.77 5.00 -3.97
N HIS A 173 -15.50 3.88 -4.64
CA HIS A 173 -16.21 2.63 -4.38
C HIS A 173 -15.95 2.13 -2.95
N PRO A 174 -16.96 1.61 -2.21
CA PRO A 174 -16.81 1.15 -0.83
C PRO A 174 -15.64 0.17 -0.60
N TYR A 175 -15.38 -0.71 -1.57
CA TYR A 175 -14.23 -1.62 -1.54
C TYR A 175 -12.87 -0.90 -1.54
N ILE A 176 -12.73 0.15 -2.36
CA ILE A 176 -11.50 0.95 -2.45
C ILE A 176 -11.33 1.77 -1.18
N ILE A 177 -12.41 2.41 -0.70
CA ILE A 177 -12.43 3.14 0.57
C ILE A 177 -12.01 2.25 1.73
N PHE A 178 -12.51 1.01 1.80
CA PHE A 178 -12.13 0.07 2.84
C PHE A 178 -10.61 -0.20 2.84
N HIS A 179 -10.03 -0.46 1.68
CA HIS A 179 -8.60 -0.74 1.56
C HIS A 179 -7.74 0.51 1.81
N SER A 180 -8.15 1.69 1.34
CA SER A 180 -7.43 2.94 1.63
C SER A 180 -7.42 3.27 3.12
N GLN A 181 -8.55 3.05 3.80
CA GLN A 181 -8.65 3.24 5.25
C GLN A 181 -7.88 2.15 6.02
N ALA A 182 -7.83 0.91 5.52
CA ALA A 182 -6.98 -0.13 6.11
C ALA A 182 -5.48 0.24 6.02
N ILE A 183 -5.04 0.80 4.89
CA ILE A 183 -3.67 1.34 4.72
C ILE A 183 -3.41 2.44 5.74
N LYS A 184 -4.34 3.39 5.91
CA LYS A 184 -4.24 4.45 6.92
C LYS A 184 -4.07 3.88 8.33
N VAL A 185 -4.88 2.89 8.72
CA VAL A 185 -4.79 2.25 10.04
C VAL A 185 -3.42 1.60 10.23
N LEU A 186 -2.94 0.83 9.23
CA LEU A 186 -1.64 0.17 9.28
C LEU A 186 -0.50 1.18 9.39
N TYR A 187 -0.53 2.25 8.60
CA TYR A 187 0.45 3.33 8.65
C TYR A 187 0.49 3.99 10.04
N THR A 188 -0.66 4.40 10.57
CA THR A 188 -0.72 5.09 11.86
C THR A 188 -0.20 4.20 12.99
N ASP A 189 -0.65 2.95 13.05
CA ASP A 189 -0.22 2.00 14.08
C ASP A 189 1.29 1.72 13.97
N TYR A 190 1.79 1.53 12.74
CA TYR A 190 3.21 1.34 12.46
C TYR A 190 4.09 2.50 12.93
N VAL A 191 3.75 3.73 12.51
CA VAL A 191 4.52 4.93 12.84
C VAL A 191 4.50 5.20 14.35
N GLU A 192 3.36 5.00 15.01
CA GLU A 192 3.24 5.11 16.47
C GLU A 192 4.18 4.14 17.19
N HIS A 193 4.16 2.85 16.82
CA HIS A 193 5.00 1.82 17.46
C HIS A 193 6.48 2.02 17.16
N LEU A 194 6.84 2.37 15.92
CA LEU A 194 8.22 2.68 15.56
C LEU A 194 8.75 3.85 16.38
N ARG A 195 8.01 4.97 16.49
CA ARG A 195 8.41 6.14 17.29
C ARG A 195 8.47 5.85 18.79
N ALA A 196 7.65 4.91 19.28
CA ALA A 196 7.65 4.51 20.68
C ALA A 196 8.85 3.61 21.07
N ASP A 197 9.43 2.86 20.13
CA ASP A 197 10.64 2.06 20.37
C ASP A 197 11.88 2.96 20.39
N LYS A 198 12.13 3.59 21.55
CA LYS A 198 13.28 4.49 21.78
C LYS A 198 14.61 3.84 21.41
N ARG A 199 14.78 2.55 21.73
CA ARG A 199 16.02 1.83 21.45
C ARG A 199 16.25 1.71 19.95
N LEU A 200 15.21 1.39 19.18
CA LEU A 200 15.31 1.35 17.73
C LEU A 200 15.52 2.75 17.15
N MET A 201 14.79 3.75 17.65
CA MET A 201 14.87 5.14 17.17
C MET A 201 16.22 5.82 17.42
N GLU A 202 17.00 5.37 18.40
CA GLU A 202 18.37 5.86 18.66
C GLU A 202 19.43 5.27 17.71
N LEU A 203 19.09 4.22 16.95
CA LEU A 203 20.00 3.61 15.98
C LEU A 203 20.00 4.40 14.67
N GLU A 204 21.13 4.32 13.96
CA GLU A 204 21.37 4.97 12.67
C GLU A 204 22.02 3.99 11.68
N GLY A 205 21.89 4.27 10.38
CA GLY A 205 22.50 3.51 9.28
C GLY A 205 22.17 2.02 9.30
N GLY A 206 23.11 1.17 8.88
CA GLY A 206 22.90 -0.29 8.81
C GLY A 206 22.51 -0.97 10.13
N ARG A 207 22.89 -0.39 11.30
CA ARG A 207 22.48 -0.93 12.61
C ARG A 207 20.98 -0.73 12.87
N PHE A 208 20.44 0.41 12.44
CA PHE A 208 19.00 0.66 12.46
C PHE A 208 18.29 -0.37 11.59
N TRP A 209 18.65 -0.46 10.31
CA TRP A 209 17.96 -1.33 9.35
C TRP A 209 17.98 -2.81 9.73
N LYS A 210 19.10 -3.31 10.27
CA LYS A 210 19.19 -4.68 10.79
C LYS A 210 18.24 -4.94 11.97
N SER A 211 18.15 -3.98 12.89
CA SER A 211 17.27 -4.09 14.06
C SER A 211 15.80 -3.90 13.69
N TRP A 212 15.55 -2.99 12.76
CA TRP A 212 14.26 -2.71 12.15
C TRP A 212 13.71 -3.95 11.45
N GLU A 213 14.53 -4.62 10.63
CA GLU A 213 14.14 -5.82 9.88
C GLU A 213 13.65 -6.93 10.82
N LEU A 214 14.38 -7.17 11.92
CA LEU A 214 13.97 -8.13 12.93
C LEU A 214 12.68 -7.72 13.64
N ALA A 215 12.54 -6.45 14.00
CA ALA A 215 11.33 -5.95 14.66
C ALA A 215 10.11 -6.05 13.74
N TYR A 216 10.28 -5.70 12.45
CA TYR A 216 9.25 -5.82 11.43
C TYR A 216 8.81 -7.27 11.23
N LEU A 217 9.75 -8.19 10.99
CA LEU A 217 9.45 -9.61 10.74
C LEU A 217 8.86 -10.33 11.95
N THR A 218 9.17 -9.88 13.17
CA THR A 218 8.59 -10.42 14.40
C THR A 218 7.27 -9.76 14.80
N GLY A 219 6.74 -8.84 13.96
CA GLY A 219 5.49 -8.15 14.20
C GLY A 219 5.53 -7.10 15.32
N LYS A 220 6.72 -6.77 15.86
CA LYS A 220 6.87 -5.83 16.98
C LYS A 220 6.59 -4.38 16.61
N LEU A 221 6.60 -4.07 15.31
CA LEU A 221 6.27 -2.74 14.79
C LEU A 221 4.77 -2.54 14.57
N PHE A 222 3.93 -3.49 14.98
CA PHE A 222 2.47 -3.39 14.90
C PHE A 222 1.82 -3.95 16.16
N SER A 223 0.70 -3.36 16.57
CA SER A 223 -0.23 -4.00 17.50
C SER A 223 -1.37 -4.62 16.70
N MET A 224 -1.25 -5.90 16.36
CA MET A 224 -2.23 -6.56 15.49
C MET A 224 -3.64 -6.57 16.08
N ASP A 225 -3.80 -6.62 17.40
CA ASP A 225 -5.11 -6.53 18.03
C ASP A 225 -5.73 -5.13 17.87
N SER A 226 -4.92 -4.08 18.05
CA SER A 226 -5.31 -2.68 17.78
C SER A 226 -5.69 -2.48 16.32
N VAL A 227 -4.85 -2.94 15.40
CA VAL A 227 -5.08 -2.86 13.95
C VAL A 227 -6.38 -3.56 13.57
N LYS A 228 -6.59 -4.80 14.02
CA LYS A 228 -7.82 -5.56 13.76
C LYS A 228 -9.05 -4.81 14.27
N ALA A 229 -9.01 -4.29 15.50
CA ALA A 229 -10.13 -3.54 16.07
C ALA A 229 -10.45 -2.26 15.28
N LYS A 230 -9.43 -1.52 14.83
CA LYS A 230 -9.58 -0.31 14.02
C LYS A 230 -10.13 -0.62 12.62
N ILE A 231 -9.61 -1.65 11.95
CA ILE A 231 -10.10 -2.10 10.62
C ILE A 231 -11.54 -2.59 10.72
N LYS A 232 -11.88 -3.36 11.76
CA LYS A 232 -13.26 -3.78 12.06
C LYS A 232 -14.20 -2.59 12.18
N ALA A 233 -13.77 -1.54 12.88
CA ALA A 233 -14.58 -0.33 13.03
C ALA A 233 -14.79 0.40 11.70
N VAL A 234 -13.79 0.43 10.81
CA VAL A 234 -13.93 0.95 9.43
C VAL A 234 -14.94 0.12 8.65
N TYR A 235 -14.77 -1.20 8.62
CA TYR A 235 -15.68 -2.13 7.93
C TYR A 235 -17.14 -1.90 8.33
N ARG A 236 -17.42 -1.85 9.63
CA ARG A 236 -18.77 -1.64 10.16
C ARG A 236 -19.38 -0.31 9.72
N LYS A 237 -18.59 0.77 9.68
CA LYS A 237 -19.08 2.09 9.23
C LYS A 237 -19.48 2.06 7.76
N ILE A 238 -18.68 1.41 6.92
CA ILE A 238 -18.95 1.28 5.49
C ILE A 238 -20.21 0.44 5.27
N VAL A 239 -20.27 -0.76 5.83
CA VAL A 239 -21.43 -1.64 5.66
C VAL A 239 -22.72 -1.01 6.21
N HIS A 240 -22.65 -0.33 7.35
CA HIS A 240 -23.83 0.33 7.92
C HIS A 240 -24.37 1.45 7.01
N LYS A 241 -23.48 2.27 6.42
CA LYS A 241 -23.84 3.32 5.45
C LYS A 241 -24.59 2.74 4.25
N GLU A 242 -24.08 1.65 3.68
CA GLU A 242 -24.72 0.98 2.53
C GLU A 242 -26.10 0.42 2.88
N THR A 243 -26.28 -0.11 4.09
CA THR A 243 -27.59 -0.64 4.53
C THR A 243 -28.58 0.45 4.95
N GLY A 244 -28.09 1.59 5.44
CA GLY A 244 -28.92 2.72 5.88
C GLY A 244 -29.44 3.57 4.74
N ALA A 245 -28.67 3.70 3.64
CA ALA A 245 -29.09 4.43 2.45
C ALA A 245 -30.16 3.68 1.61
N ALA A 246 -30.37 2.38 1.85
CA ALA A 246 -31.39 1.57 1.17
C ALA A 246 -32.77 1.59 1.89
N GLY A 247 -32.92 2.38 2.95
CA GLY A 247 -34.09 2.41 3.82
C GLY A 247 -34.86 3.74 3.92
N GLU A 248 -34.51 4.74 3.09
CA GLU A 248 -35.25 6.00 2.92
C GLU A 248 -35.82 6.09 1.49
#